data_AF-A0A537VA79-F1
#
_entry.id   AF-A0A537VA79-F1
#
_cell.length_a   1.000
_cell.length_b   1.000
_cell.length_c   1.000
_cell.angle_alpha   90.00
_cell.angle_beta   90.00
_cell.angle_gamma   90.00
#
_symmetry.space_group_name_H-M   'P 1'
#
loop_
_entity.id
_entity.type
_entity.pdbx_description
1 polymer ?
#
loop_
_entity_poly.entity_id
_entity_poly.type
_entity_poly.pdbx_seq_one_letter_code
_entity_poly.pdbx_strand_id
1 'polypeptide(L)' 'VVPGRYLARDQADGSNPGRGYIRVAMVQDQDTTAQALHRLVAVLG' A
#
# COMPACT_ATOMS: atom_id res chain seq x y z
N VAL A 1 0.45 -6.36 2.15
CA VAL A 1 0.74 -5.02 1.58
C VAL A 1 2.20 -4.67 1.83
N VAL A 2 2.79 -3.75 1.07
CA VAL A 2 4.17 -3.25 1.29
C VAL A 2 4.13 -1.74 1.55
N PRO A 3 4.72 -1.23 2.65
CA PRO A 3 4.81 0.22 2.88
C PRO A 3 5.55 0.94 1.75
N GLY A 4 4.98 2.03 1.25
CA GLY A 4 5.54 2.80 0.14
C GLY A 4 6.93 3.37 0.45
N ARG A 5 7.20 3.75 1.71
CA ARG A 5 8.52 4.21 2.16
C ARG A 5 9.63 3.21 1.83
N TYR A 6 9.34 1.91 1.82
CA TYR A 6 10.34 0.87 1.52
C TYR A 6 10.67 0.79 0.03
N LEU A 7 9.82 1.37 -0.83
CA LEU A 7 9.95 1.37 -2.29
C LEU A 7 10.43 2.71 -2.84
N ALA A 8 10.44 3.75 -2.02
CA ALA A 8 10.86 5.10 -2.39
C ALA A 8 12.11 5.52 -1.62
N ARG A 9 13.03 6.24 -2.29
CA ARG A 9 14.20 6.80 -1.64
C ARG A 9 13.83 8.02 -0.79
N ASP A 10 14.50 8.14 0.36
CA ASP A 10 14.51 9.39 1.12
C ASP A 10 15.24 10.46 0.29
N GLN A 11 14.67 11.67 0.24
CA GLN A 11 15.17 12.82 -0.49
C GLN A 11 16.12 13.65 0.39
N ALA A 12 16.88 14.56 -0.22
CA ALA A 12 17.88 15.38 0.48
C ALA A 12 17.25 16.33 1.53
N ASP A 13 15.99 16.70 1.34
CA ASP A 13 15.17 17.48 2.27
C ASP A 13 14.51 16.62 3.36
N GLY A 14 14.77 15.31 3.38
CA GLY A 14 14.23 14.35 4.33
C GLY A 14 12.83 13.84 4.00
N SER A 15 12.19 14.29 2.91
CA SER A 15 10.90 13.73 2.50
C SER A 15 11.06 12.37 1.83
N ASN A 16 9.97 11.59 1.80
CA ASN A 16 9.91 10.32 1.09
C ASN A 16 8.56 10.23 0.38
N PRO A 17 8.52 10.12 -0.95
CA PRO A 17 7.26 10.15 -1.69
C PRO A 17 6.39 8.91 -1.45
N GLY A 18 6.95 7.82 -0.93
CA GLY A 18 6.21 6.63 -0.53
C GLY A 18 5.66 6.69 0.90
N ARG A 19 5.96 7.74 1.67
CA ARG A 19 5.45 7.91 3.04
C ARG A 19 3.94 8.13 3.01
N GLY A 20 3.20 7.41 3.87
CA GLY A 20 1.74 7.49 3.92
C GLY A 20 1.01 6.63 2.88
N TYR A 21 1.74 5.91 2.02
CA TYR A 21 1.17 5.04 0.99
C TYR A 21 1.53 3.57 1.21
N ILE A 22 0.74 2.67 0.63
CA ILE A 22 1.00 1.22 0.58
C ILE A 22 0.87 0.70 -0.86
N ARG A 23 1.68 -0.30 -1.22
CA ARG A 23 1.51 -1.08 -2.46
C ARG A 23 0.67 -2.32 -2.20
N VAL A 24 -0.40 -2.47 -2.98
CA VAL A 24 -1.24 -3.67 -3.03
C VAL A 24 -1.03 -4.34 -4.39
N ALA A 25 -0.78 -5.64 -4.40
CA ALA A 25 -0.62 -6.40 -5.64
C ALA A 25 -1.95 -7.10 -5.98
N MET A 26 -2.56 -6.74 -7.11
CA MET A 26 -3.82 -7.30 -7.60
C MET A 26 -3.53 -8.47 -8.56
N VAL A 27 -2.91 -9.53 -8.03
CA VAL A 27 -2.44 -10.68 -8.82
C VAL A 27 -3.39 -11.88 -8.72
N GLN A 28 -4.17 -11.94 -7.63
CA GLN A 28 -5.15 -13.00 -7.40
C GLN A 28 -6.44 -12.75 -8.20
N ASP A 29 -7.33 -13.72 -8.20
CA ASP A 29 -8.67 -13.58 -8.76
C ASP A 29 -9.48 -12.44 -8.10
N GLN A 30 -10.60 -12.11 -8.74
CA GLN A 30 -11.42 -10.97 -8.35
C GLN A 30 -12.04 -11.13 -6.95
N ASP A 31 -12.52 -12.33 -6.61
CA ASP A 31 -13.20 -12.57 -5.33
C ASP A 31 -12.22 -12.50 -4.16
N THR A 32 -11.05 -13.13 -4.33
CA THR A 32 -9.96 -13.05 -3.35
C THR A 32 -9.49 -11.60 -3.18
N THR A 33 -9.32 -10.87 -4.29
CA THR A 33 -8.89 -9.47 -4.26
C THR A 33 -9.92 -8.58 -3.58
N ALA A 34 -11.22 -8.75 -3.87
CA ALA A 34 -12.29 -7.96 -3.27
C ALA A 34 -12.36 -8.16 -1.74
N GLN A 35 -12.29 -9.41 -1.27
CA GLN A 35 -12.26 -9.70 0.16
C GLN A 35 -11.06 -9.04 0.86
N ALA A 36 -9.88 -9.08 0.25
CA ALA A 36 -8.70 -8.43 0.80
C ALA A 36 -8.86 -6.90 0.87
N LEU A 37 -9.44 -6.27 -0.15
CA LEU A 37 -9.72 -4.84 -0.16
C LEU A 37 -10.75 -4.44 0.91
N HIS A 38 -11.81 -5.21 1.10
CA HIS A 38 -12.77 -4.95 2.19
C HIS A 38 -12.13 -5.01 3.57
N ARG A 39 -11.22 -5.96 3.82
CA ARG A 39 -10.46 -6.03 5.07
C ARG A 39 -9.56 -4.81 5.27
N LEU A 40 -8.96 -4.29 4.20
CA LEU A 40 -8.14 -3.07 4.27
C LEU A 40 -9.01 -1.85 4.62
N VAL A 41 -10.17 -1.70 4.00
CA VAL A 41 -11.12 -0.62 4.31
C VAL A 41 -11.58 -0.71 5.77
N ALA A 42 -11.89 -1.91 6.28
CA ALA A 42 -12.33 -2.07 7.67
C ALA A 42 -11.28 -1.66 8.73
N VAL A 43 -9.99 -1.60 8.35
CA VAL A 43 -8.89 -1.23 9.25
C VAL A 43 -8.42 0.21 9.03
N LEU A 44 -8.51 0.74 7.80
CA LEU A 44 -7.90 2.01 7.40
C LEU A 44 -8.92 3.11 7.03
N GLY A 45 -10.17 2.73 6.74
CA GLY A 45 -11.27 3.66 6.43
C GLY A 45 -11.99 4.10 7.69
#